data_AF-A0A5J5RLG9-F1
#
_entry.id   AF-A0A5J5RLG9-F1
#
_cell.length_a   1.000
_cell.length_b   1.000
_cell.length_c   1.000
_cell.angle_alpha   90.00
_cell.angle_beta   90.00
_cell.angle_gamma   90.00
#
_symmetry.space_group_name_H-M   'P 1'
#
loop_
_entity.id
_entity.type
_entity.pdbx_description
1 polymer ?
#
loop_
_entity_poly.entity_id
_entity_poly.type
_entity_poly.pdbx_seq_one_letter_code
_entity_poly.pdbx_strand_id
1 'polypeptide(L)'
;MEAGRILQIGIPWITWRSPPRLPNFPRYICASSIQRGSYKGPKPGRDWIADWVSKNDDAVRSMPIYVGGASLLAVLFNRAISGIAPVADASSSQSRADLLTLGLAVTNVLTGLVWLSIRPKSITPVEPQGVECQEIYSLLPESVVSEILWVWESLSAVTCCKSLVIVYDCQCIVQIGVAAKSLNIDEPFAVDAAKLMQGSLYQGVLKSGAQSYMANLSLYPGRSELPFLPSNTQ
;
A
#
# COMPACT_ATOMS: atom_id res chain seq x y z
N MET A 1 -59.30 -27.51 24.48
CA MET A 1 -59.59 -28.63 23.57
C MET A 1 -60.26 -28.04 22.35
N GLU A 2 -59.50 -27.77 21.30
CA GLU A 2 -60.03 -27.51 19.96
C GLU A 2 -58.93 -27.87 18.97
N ALA A 3 -59.29 -28.70 18.01
CA ALA A 3 -58.41 -29.34 17.05
C ALA A 3 -58.51 -28.64 15.69
N GLY A 4 -57.41 -28.69 14.94
CA GLY A 4 -57.45 -28.68 13.48
C GLY A 4 -56.93 -27.42 12.81
N ARG A 5 -55.76 -27.52 12.17
CA ARG A 5 -55.66 -27.58 10.70
C ARG A 5 -54.20 -27.73 10.30
N ILE A 6 -53.89 -28.86 9.69
CA ILE A 6 -52.66 -29.13 8.96
C ILE A 6 -52.79 -28.38 7.63
N LEU A 7 -51.91 -27.40 7.41
CA LEU A 7 -51.68 -26.83 6.08
C LEU A 7 -50.36 -27.36 5.55
N GLN A 8 -50.48 -28.31 4.61
CA GLN A 8 -49.42 -28.67 3.68
C GLN A 8 -49.08 -27.43 2.85
N ILE A 9 -47.86 -26.92 2.98
CA ILE A 9 -47.29 -25.97 2.03
C ILE A 9 -46.22 -26.72 1.26
N GLY A 10 -46.56 -27.00 0.00
CA GLY A 10 -45.70 -27.68 -0.96
C GLY A 10 -44.42 -26.89 -1.23
N ILE A 11 -43.30 -27.57 -1.06
CA ILE A 11 -41.96 -27.11 -1.44
C ILE A 11 -41.87 -27.12 -2.97
N PRO A 12 -41.55 -26.01 -3.65
CA PRO A 12 -41.24 -26.07 -5.08
C PRO A 12 -39.86 -26.70 -5.27
N TRP A 13 -39.82 -27.85 -5.93
CA TRP A 13 -38.60 -28.42 -6.49
C TRP A 13 -37.98 -27.44 -7.49
N ILE A 14 -36.85 -26.85 -7.12
CA ILE A 14 -36.00 -26.10 -8.06
C ILE A 14 -35.25 -27.14 -8.88
N THR A 15 -35.59 -27.17 -10.16
CA THR A 15 -34.91 -27.96 -11.19
C THR A 15 -33.46 -27.52 -11.32
N TRP A 16 -32.57 -28.50 -11.32
CA TRP A 16 -31.13 -28.36 -11.49
C TRP A 16 -30.83 -27.56 -12.77
N ARG A 17 -30.42 -26.30 -12.61
CA ARG A 17 -29.82 -25.51 -13.69
C ARG A 17 -28.35 -25.92 -13.81
N SER A 18 -27.94 -26.19 -15.04
CA SER A 18 -26.56 -26.43 -15.48
C SER A 18 -25.57 -25.42 -14.88
N PRO A 19 -24.31 -25.82 -14.63
CA PRO A 19 -23.31 -24.89 -14.09
C PRO A 19 -23.11 -23.72 -15.07
N PRO A 20 -22.90 -22.49 -14.57
CA PRO A 20 -22.59 -21.35 -15.43
C PRO A 20 -21.29 -21.64 -16.18
N ARG A 21 -21.30 -21.44 -17.51
CA ARG A 21 -20.08 -21.47 -18.32
C ARG A 21 -19.11 -20.45 -17.72
N LEU A 22 -17.90 -20.89 -17.36
CA LEU A 22 -16.84 -19.98 -16.95
C LEU A 22 -16.66 -18.89 -18.03
N PRO A 23 -16.50 -17.61 -17.65
CA PRO A 23 -16.11 -16.60 -18.60
C PRO A 23 -14.77 -16.99 -19.19
N ASN A 24 -14.72 -17.04 -20.52
CA ASN A 24 -13.51 -17.28 -21.29
C ASN A 24 -12.61 -16.06 -21.09
N PHE A 25 -11.74 -16.08 -20.08
CA PHE A 25 -10.76 -15.02 -19.89
C PHE A 25 -9.89 -14.96 -21.14
N PRO A 26 -9.79 -13.81 -21.83
CA PRO A 26 -8.87 -13.67 -22.94
C PRO A 26 -7.46 -13.97 -22.40
N ARG A 27 -6.77 -14.93 -23.03
CA ARG A 27 -5.37 -15.24 -22.75
C ARG A 27 -4.58 -13.94 -22.78
N TYR A 28 -4.14 -13.50 -21.61
CA TYR A 28 -3.20 -12.41 -21.49
C TYR A 28 -1.89 -12.82 -22.16
N ILE A 29 -1.28 -11.83 -22.81
CA ILE A 29 -0.07 -11.93 -23.61
C ILE A 29 1.00 -12.65 -22.79
N CYS A 30 1.35 -13.86 -23.21
CA CYS A 30 2.52 -14.58 -22.71
C CYS A 30 3.75 -13.75 -23.10
N ALA A 31 4.40 -13.12 -22.13
CA ALA A 31 5.68 -12.47 -22.36
C ALA A 31 6.77 -13.55 -22.35
N SER A 32 6.78 -14.38 -23.40
CA SER A 32 7.89 -15.28 -23.66
C SER A 32 9.12 -14.48 -24.07
N SER A 33 9.98 -14.14 -23.12
CA SER A 33 11.41 -14.14 -23.40
C SER A 33 12.22 -14.19 -22.11
N ILE A 34 12.88 -15.33 -21.93
CA ILE A 34 14.15 -15.45 -21.22
C ILE A 34 15.12 -14.45 -21.88
N GLN A 35 15.16 -13.24 -21.36
CA GLN A 35 16.31 -12.36 -21.45
C GLN A 35 16.53 -11.81 -20.05
N ARG A 36 17.73 -12.01 -19.52
CA ARG A 36 18.29 -11.28 -18.36
C ARG A 36 18.46 -9.79 -18.70
N GLY A 37 17.44 -9.18 -19.27
CA GLY A 37 17.36 -7.78 -19.63
C GLY A 37 16.30 -7.18 -18.73
N SER A 38 16.77 -6.41 -17.74
CA SER A 38 15.94 -5.53 -16.92
C SER A 38 14.83 -4.90 -17.77
N TYR A 39 13.58 -5.03 -17.33
CA TYR A 39 12.39 -4.52 -18.00
C TYR A 39 12.65 -3.12 -18.58
N LYS A 40 12.68 -3.01 -19.92
CA LYS A 40 12.75 -1.73 -20.63
C LYS A 40 11.34 -1.27 -20.99
N GLY A 41 10.57 -0.92 -19.96
CA GLY A 41 9.34 -0.15 -20.18
C GLY A 41 9.62 1.18 -20.89
N PRO A 42 8.59 1.86 -21.41
CA PRO A 42 8.73 3.22 -21.90
C PRO A 42 9.36 4.06 -20.79
N LYS A 43 10.57 4.57 -21.04
CA LYS A 43 11.26 5.44 -20.09
C LYS A 43 10.35 6.65 -19.87
N PRO A 44 9.91 6.92 -18.63
CA PRO A 44 9.14 8.13 -18.37
C PRO A 44 9.92 9.32 -18.91
N GLY A 45 9.22 10.26 -19.56
CA GLY A 45 9.83 11.49 -20.02
C GLY A 45 10.59 12.13 -18.86
N ARG A 46 11.86 12.45 -19.07
CA ARG A 46 12.70 13.08 -18.04
C ARG A 46 12.26 14.52 -17.84
N ASP A 47 11.31 14.74 -16.94
CA ASP A 47 10.97 16.06 -16.46
C ASP A 47 11.99 16.47 -15.40
N TRP A 48 13.02 17.21 -15.84
CA TRP A 48 14.13 17.65 -14.98
C TRP A 48 13.66 18.38 -13.72
N ILE A 49 12.56 19.15 -13.81
CA ILE A 49 11.98 19.86 -12.67
C ILE A 49 11.36 18.86 -11.68
N ALA A 50 10.62 17.86 -12.15
CA ALA A 50 10.00 16.85 -11.30
C ALA A 50 11.06 15.95 -10.63
N ASP A 51 12.12 15.59 -11.37
CA ASP A 51 13.27 14.87 -10.84
C ASP A 51 14.00 15.69 -9.76
N TRP A 52 14.15 17.01 -9.96
CA TRP A 52 14.78 17.88 -8.97
C TRP A 52 13.90 18.07 -7.72
N VAL A 53 12.59 18.26 -7.90
CA VAL A 53 11.63 18.42 -6.79
C VAL A 53 11.53 17.15 -5.97
N SER A 54 11.43 15.98 -6.60
CA SER A 54 11.39 14.69 -5.89
C SER A 54 12.66 14.42 -5.10
N LYS A 55 13.83 14.78 -5.65
CA LYS A 55 15.11 14.64 -4.97
C LYS A 55 15.28 15.62 -3.79
N ASN A 56 14.65 16.80 -3.87
CA ASN A 56 14.75 17.86 -2.87
C ASN A 56 13.40 18.17 -2.20
N ASP A 57 12.55 17.16 -2.01
CA ASP A 57 11.18 17.30 -1.50
C ASP A 57 11.13 18.12 -0.19
N ASP A 58 12.11 17.92 0.68
CA ASP A 58 12.26 18.63 1.95
C ASP A 58 12.56 20.13 1.78
N ALA A 59 13.41 20.48 0.81
CA ALA A 59 13.73 21.87 0.52
C ALA A 59 12.52 22.57 -0.12
N VAL A 60 11.86 21.91 -1.07
CA VAL A 60 10.68 22.46 -1.75
C VAL A 60 9.54 22.70 -0.77
N ARG A 61 9.32 21.77 0.18
CA ARG A 61 8.28 21.93 1.20
C ARG A 61 8.56 23.03 2.22
N SER A 62 9.83 23.32 2.48
CA SER A 62 10.25 24.38 3.41
C SER A 62 10.44 25.75 2.76
N MET A 63 10.46 25.84 1.42
CA MET A 63 10.57 27.10 0.66
C MET A 63 9.60 28.20 1.15
N PRO A 64 8.29 27.93 1.36
CA PRO A 64 7.36 28.96 1.86
C PRO A 64 7.76 29.51 3.24
N ILE A 65 8.36 28.68 4.10
CA ILE A 65 8.87 29.11 5.41
C ILE A 65 10.07 30.03 5.24
N TYR A 66 11.02 29.67 4.37
CA TYR A 66 12.20 30.52 4.12
C TYR A 66 11.83 31.86 3.50
N VAL A 67 10.96 31.86 2.49
CA VAL A 67 10.50 33.09 1.82
C VAL A 67 9.64 33.93 2.77
N GLY A 68 8.76 33.30 3.56
CA GLY A 68 7.96 33.97 4.59
C GLY A 68 8.81 34.56 5.72
N GLY A 69 9.80 33.81 6.21
CA GLY A 69 10.73 34.26 7.24
C GLY A 69 11.65 35.39 6.76
N ALA A 70 12.19 35.28 5.54
CA ALA A 70 13.02 36.32 4.94
C ALA A 70 12.22 37.61 4.69
N SER A 71 10.97 37.52 4.21
CA SER A 71 10.11 38.68 4.03
C SER A 71 9.71 39.34 5.36
N LEU A 72 9.39 38.56 6.39
CA LEU A 72 9.15 39.07 7.74
C LEU A 72 10.38 39.82 8.28
N LEU A 73 11.57 39.22 8.14
CA LEU A 73 12.83 39.81 8.57
C LEU A 73 13.15 41.09 7.79
N ALA A 74 12.91 41.10 6.48
CA ALA A 74 13.10 42.28 5.65
C ALA A 74 12.18 43.44 6.07
N VAL A 75 10.90 43.18 6.37
CA VAL A 75 9.97 44.22 6.86
C VAL A 75 10.40 44.75 8.22
N LEU A 76 10.75 43.87 9.16
CA LEU A 76 11.23 44.28 10.48
C LEU A 76 12.53 45.10 10.38
N PHE A 77 13.46 44.69 9.52
CA PHE A 77 14.71 45.40 9.28
C PHE A 77 14.48 46.77 8.62
N ASN A 78 13.60 46.83 7.60
CA ASN A 78 13.21 48.08 6.96
C ASN A 78 12.63 49.07 7.97
N ARG A 79 11.79 48.60 8.91
CA ARG A 79 11.23 49.43 9.98
C ARG A 79 12.25 49.81 11.05
N ALA A 80 13.16 48.90 11.42
CA ALA A 80 14.21 49.17 12.41
C ALA A 80 15.20 50.24 11.93
N ILE A 81 15.61 50.17 10.65
CA ILE A 81 16.53 51.16 10.05
C ILE A 81 15.81 52.49 9.76
N SER A 82 14.53 52.46 9.40
CA SER A 82 13.77 53.68 9.13
C SER A 82 13.46 54.50 10.40
N GLY A 83 13.80 54.01 11.61
CA GLY A 83 13.71 54.79 12.85
C GLY A 83 12.28 55.17 13.28
N ILE A 84 11.26 54.51 12.70
CA ILE A 84 9.85 54.77 12.97
C ILE A 84 9.47 54.03 14.26
N ALA A 85 9.05 54.78 15.28
CA ALA A 85 8.50 54.22 16.52
C ALA A 85 7.38 53.20 16.22
N PRO A 86 7.17 52.17 17.06
CA PRO A 86 6.14 51.14 16.85
C PRO A 86 4.70 51.70 16.87
N VAL A 87 4.52 52.99 17.15
CA VAL A 87 3.25 53.70 17.13
C VAL A 87 3.01 54.24 15.72
N ALA A 88 1.98 53.69 15.10
CA ALA A 88 1.60 53.91 13.71
C ALA A 88 1.24 55.38 13.40
N ASP A 89 2.05 56.05 12.60
CA ASP A 89 1.49 57.04 11.66
C ASP A 89 0.91 56.26 10.47
N ALA A 90 -0.36 55.90 10.60
CA ALA A 90 -1.14 55.11 9.63
C ALA A 90 -1.44 55.86 8.30
N SER A 91 -0.72 56.92 7.98
CA SER A 91 -1.07 57.85 6.89
C SER A 91 -0.34 57.57 5.56
N SER A 92 0.83 56.92 5.58
CA SER A 92 1.65 56.75 4.37
C SER A 92 1.34 55.46 3.59
N SER A 93 1.55 55.48 2.27
CA SER A 93 1.48 54.30 1.39
C SER A 93 2.43 53.17 1.82
N GLN A 94 3.53 53.51 2.48
CA GLN A 94 4.51 52.58 3.01
C GLN A 94 3.93 51.69 4.12
N SER A 95 3.13 52.25 5.03
CA SER A 95 2.46 51.48 6.09
C SER A 95 1.48 50.43 5.55
N ARG A 96 0.74 50.78 4.48
CA ARG A 96 -0.19 49.85 3.80
C ARG A 96 0.55 48.69 3.14
N ALA A 97 1.67 48.97 2.47
CA ALA A 97 2.50 47.95 1.84
C ALA A 97 3.15 47.01 2.87
N ASP A 98 3.62 47.56 3.99
CA ASP A 98 4.20 46.75 5.09
C ASP A 98 3.15 45.81 5.71
N LEU A 99 1.91 46.26 5.90
CA LEU A 99 0.81 45.42 6.39
C LEU A 99 0.46 44.27 5.43
N LEU A 100 0.40 44.54 4.12
CA LEU A 100 0.18 43.51 3.12
C LEU A 100 1.34 42.52 3.08
N THR A 101 2.58 43.01 3.20
CA THR A 101 3.79 42.16 3.20
C THR A 101 3.87 41.31 4.46
N LEU A 102 3.51 41.84 5.63
CA LEU A 102 3.39 41.06 6.87
C LEU A 102 2.33 39.97 6.74
N GLY A 103 1.15 40.30 6.19
CA GLY A 103 0.09 39.32 5.95
C GLY A 103 0.53 38.20 5.00
N LEU A 104 1.21 38.54 3.91
CA LEU A 104 1.81 37.57 2.98
C LEU A 104 2.89 36.73 3.63
N ALA A 105 3.79 37.34 4.40
CA ALA A 105 4.86 36.65 5.12
C ALA A 105 4.30 35.60 6.09
N VAL A 106 3.31 35.98 6.91
CA VAL A 106 2.63 35.09 7.86
C VAL A 106 1.92 33.96 7.13
N THR A 107 1.21 34.26 6.04
CA THR A 107 0.50 33.25 5.25
C THR A 107 1.48 32.25 4.65
N ASN A 108 2.61 32.71 4.12
CA ASN A 108 3.63 31.87 3.50
C ASN A 108 4.31 30.95 4.53
N VAL A 109 4.59 31.45 5.75
CA VAL A 109 5.07 30.62 6.87
C VAL A 109 4.04 29.55 7.22
N LEU A 110 2.77 29.91 7.36
CA LEU A 110 1.70 28.95 7.69
C LEU A 110 1.55 27.88 6.60
N THR A 111 1.58 28.27 5.32
CA THR A 111 1.56 27.33 4.19
C THR A 111 2.73 26.36 4.25
N GLY A 112 3.94 26.83 4.55
CA GLY A 112 5.11 25.97 4.70
C GLY A 112 5.00 24.99 5.87
N LEU A 113 4.42 25.42 7.00
CA LEU A 113 4.12 24.52 8.12
C LEU A 113 3.10 23.44 7.75
N VAL A 114 2.06 23.80 6.99
CA VAL A 114 1.10 22.82 6.46
C VAL A 114 1.80 21.82 5.53
N TRP A 115 2.68 22.29 4.64
CA TRP A 115 3.42 21.43 3.73
C TRP A 115 4.35 20.45 4.47
N LEU A 116 4.99 20.89 5.55
CA LEU A 116 5.78 20.00 6.41
C LEU A 116 4.90 19.01 7.19
N SER A 117 3.70 19.41 7.60
CA SER A 117 2.76 18.54 8.34
C SER A 117 2.21 17.39 7.50
N ILE A 118 2.15 17.52 6.17
CA ILE A 118 1.63 16.49 5.25
C ILE A 118 2.76 15.61 4.69
N ARG A 119 3.95 15.61 5.32
CA ARG A 119 5.07 14.79 4.88
C ARG A 119 4.66 13.29 4.81
N PRO A 120 4.82 12.62 3.66
CA PRO A 120 4.64 11.19 3.55
C PRO A 120 5.60 10.51 4.53
N LYS A 121 5.06 9.64 5.40
CA LYS A 121 5.90 8.79 6.24
C LYS A 121 6.60 7.79 5.32
N SER A 122 7.92 7.73 5.38
CA SER A 122 8.66 6.68 4.71
C SER A 122 8.24 5.34 5.31
N ILE A 123 7.82 4.42 4.45
CA ILE A 123 7.50 3.06 4.86
C ILE A 123 8.83 2.34 5.08
N THR A 124 9.20 2.13 6.34
CA THR A 124 10.35 1.30 6.68
C THR A 124 9.94 -0.18 6.56
N PRO A 125 10.51 -0.95 5.61
CA PRO A 125 10.18 -2.35 5.51
C PRO A 125 10.62 -3.08 6.78
N VAL A 126 9.72 -3.88 7.36
CA VAL A 126 10.08 -4.78 8.46
C VAL A 126 10.85 -5.95 7.87
N GLU A 127 11.97 -6.31 8.48
CA GLU A 127 12.70 -7.52 8.14
C GLU A 127 11.99 -8.72 8.77
N PRO A 128 11.33 -9.59 7.99
CA PRO A 128 10.63 -10.74 8.55
C PRO A 128 11.62 -11.72 9.21
N GLN A 129 11.26 -12.21 10.39
CA GLN A 129 12.04 -13.21 11.13
C GLN A 129 11.62 -14.61 10.67
N GLY A 130 12.36 -15.18 9.73
CA GLY A 130 12.03 -16.47 9.15
C GLY A 130 13.15 -17.09 8.31
N VAL A 131 12.79 -18.07 7.49
CA VAL A 131 13.68 -18.71 6.51
C VAL A 131 13.23 -18.31 5.11
N GLU A 132 14.17 -18.14 4.20
CA GLU A 132 13.85 -17.96 2.79
C GLU A 132 13.36 -19.28 2.20
N CYS A 133 12.18 -19.24 1.58
CA CYS A 133 11.48 -20.40 1.08
C CYS A 133 11.03 -20.12 -0.34
N GLN A 134 11.29 -21.07 -1.23
CA GLN A 134 10.79 -21.07 -2.59
C GLN A 134 10.22 -22.45 -2.87
N GLU A 135 8.92 -22.59 -2.64
CA GLU A 135 8.17 -23.81 -2.95
C GLU A 135 7.19 -23.48 -4.07
N ILE A 136 7.34 -24.18 -5.20
CA ILE A 136 6.49 -24.03 -6.38
C ILE A 136 5.95 -25.42 -6.72
N TYR A 137 4.64 -25.50 -6.95
CA TYR A 137 3.98 -26.75 -7.29
C TYR A 137 4.50 -27.31 -8.62
N SER A 138 5.01 -28.54 -8.58
CA SER A 138 5.79 -29.15 -9.67
C SER A 138 4.97 -29.54 -10.91
N LEU A 139 3.64 -29.55 -10.82
CA LEU A 139 2.73 -29.90 -11.93
C LEU A 139 2.29 -28.69 -12.76
N LEU A 140 2.79 -27.48 -12.48
CA LEU A 140 2.45 -26.28 -13.22
C LEU A 140 3.19 -26.22 -14.57
N PRO A 141 2.53 -25.80 -15.66
CA PRO A 141 3.20 -25.48 -16.91
C PRO A 141 4.27 -24.40 -16.70
N GLU A 142 5.42 -24.55 -17.38
CA GLU A 142 6.57 -23.64 -17.27
C GLU A 142 6.22 -22.18 -17.59
N SER A 143 5.25 -21.96 -18.48
CA SER A 143 4.73 -20.62 -18.78
C SER A 143 4.09 -19.96 -17.56
N VAL A 144 3.32 -20.71 -16.77
CA VAL A 144 2.63 -20.18 -15.57
C VAL A 144 3.64 -19.91 -14.46
N VAL A 145 4.64 -20.78 -14.30
CA VAL A 145 5.73 -20.59 -13.33
C VAL A 145 6.50 -19.30 -13.65
N SER A 146 6.81 -19.07 -14.93
CA SER A 146 7.52 -17.86 -15.37
C SER A 146 6.73 -16.58 -15.07
N GLU A 147 5.42 -16.58 -15.33
CA GLU A 147 4.56 -15.43 -15.02
C GLU A 147 4.46 -15.18 -13.51
N ILE A 148 4.34 -16.23 -12.69
CA ILE A 148 4.28 -16.06 -11.23
C ILE A 148 5.61 -15.53 -10.68
N LEU A 149 6.74 -16.02 -11.18
CA LEU A 149 8.06 -15.48 -10.82
C LEU A 149 8.20 -14.02 -11.24
N TRP A 150 7.73 -13.66 -12.44
CA TRP A 150 7.71 -12.27 -12.89
C TRP A 150 6.84 -11.38 -12.00
N VAL A 151 5.67 -11.85 -11.57
CA VAL A 151 4.80 -11.13 -10.62
C VAL A 151 5.53 -10.94 -9.29
N TRP A 152 6.19 -11.98 -8.78
CA TRP A 152 6.96 -11.90 -7.55
C TRP A 152 8.12 -10.89 -7.64
N GLU A 153 8.91 -10.94 -8.70
CA GLU A 153 10.01 -9.99 -8.94
C GLU A 153 9.48 -8.55 -9.06
N SER A 154 8.37 -8.36 -9.77
CA SER A 154 7.75 -7.04 -9.92
C SER A 154 7.20 -6.52 -8.60
N LEU A 155 6.55 -7.38 -7.81
CA LEU A 155 5.98 -7.00 -6.53
C LEU A 155 7.08 -6.68 -5.50
N SER A 156 8.11 -7.51 -5.40
CA SER A 156 9.23 -7.29 -4.47
C SER A 156 10.12 -6.12 -4.87
N ALA A 157 10.22 -5.77 -6.16
CA ALA A 157 10.95 -4.59 -6.61
C ALA A 157 10.21 -3.27 -6.35
N VAL A 158 8.88 -3.28 -6.45
CA VAL A 158 8.06 -2.04 -6.37
C VAL A 158 7.49 -1.82 -4.97
N THR A 159 7.36 -2.87 -4.15
CA THR A 159 6.74 -2.80 -2.82
C THR A 159 7.68 -3.32 -1.73
N CYS A 160 7.31 -3.10 -0.46
CA CYS A 160 8.00 -3.69 0.70
C CYS A 160 7.62 -5.17 0.95
N CYS A 161 6.95 -5.83 0.00
CA CYS A 161 6.55 -7.23 0.14
C CYS A 161 7.76 -8.15 0.24
N LYS A 162 7.79 -8.99 1.27
CA LYS A 162 8.87 -9.95 1.55
C LYS A 162 8.41 -11.42 1.51
N SER A 163 7.12 -11.68 1.37
CA SER A 163 6.55 -13.02 1.31
C SER A 163 5.27 -13.00 0.48
N LEU A 164 5.12 -13.98 -0.41
CA LEU A 164 3.95 -14.18 -1.26
C LEU A 164 3.52 -15.64 -1.19
N VAL A 165 2.25 -15.86 -0.90
CA VAL A 165 1.64 -17.19 -0.87
C VAL A 165 0.39 -17.19 -1.75
N ILE A 166 0.32 -18.15 -2.67
CA ILE A 166 -0.80 -18.34 -3.60
C ILE A 166 -1.36 -19.74 -3.37
N VAL A 167 -2.64 -19.78 -2.96
CA VAL A 167 -3.38 -21.01 -2.74
C VAL A 167 -4.55 -21.07 -3.72
N TYR A 168 -4.74 -22.22 -4.36
CA TYR A 168 -5.81 -22.47 -5.32
C TYR A 168 -6.28 -23.92 -5.20
N ASP A 169 -7.59 -24.13 -5.26
CA ASP A 169 -8.21 -25.47 -5.21
C ASP A 169 -7.67 -26.38 -4.10
N CYS A 170 -7.57 -25.84 -2.88
CA CYS A 170 -7.03 -26.54 -1.70
C CYS A 170 -5.57 -27.01 -1.84
N GLN A 171 -4.81 -26.46 -2.78
CA GLN A 171 -3.38 -26.71 -2.98
C GLN A 171 -2.58 -25.41 -2.90
N CYS A 172 -1.41 -25.45 -2.26
CA CYS A 172 -0.46 -24.34 -2.33
C CYS A 172 0.23 -24.39 -3.69
N ILE A 173 -0.03 -23.39 -4.53
CA ILE A 173 0.61 -23.28 -5.85
C ILE A 173 2.03 -22.73 -5.66
N VAL A 174 2.17 -21.66 -4.88
CA VAL A 174 3.42 -20.92 -4.73
C VAL A 174 3.55 -20.39 -3.32
N GLN A 175 4.70 -20.62 -2.70
CA GLN A 175 5.16 -19.99 -1.47
C GLN A 175 6.57 -19.48 -1.70
N ILE A 176 6.73 -18.16 -1.83
CA ILE A 176 8.02 -17.51 -2.13
C ILE A 176 8.29 -16.40 -1.13
N GLY A 177 9.54 -16.27 -0.70
CA GLY A 177 10.01 -15.20 0.18
C GLY A 177 10.30 -15.73 1.57
N VAL A 178 9.97 -14.98 2.62
CA VAL A 178 10.28 -15.39 4.00
C VAL A 178 9.08 -16.08 4.64
N ALA A 179 9.26 -17.33 5.09
CA ALA A 179 8.26 -18.10 5.82
C ALA A 179 8.67 -18.32 7.28
N ALA A 180 7.71 -18.69 8.12
CA ALA A 180 7.96 -19.06 9.50
C ALA A 180 8.85 -20.32 9.57
N LYS A 181 9.75 -20.36 10.57
CA LYS A 181 10.56 -21.55 10.88
C LYS A 181 9.66 -22.67 11.36
N SER A 182 9.75 -23.84 10.73
CA SER A 182 9.12 -25.05 11.28
C SER A 182 9.89 -25.52 12.53
N LEU A 183 9.21 -26.25 13.42
CA LEU A 183 9.74 -26.70 14.72
C LEU A 183 10.89 -27.72 14.58
N ASN A 184 11.09 -28.29 13.39
CA ASN A 184 12.17 -29.22 13.09
C ASN A 184 13.02 -28.63 11.96
N ILE A 185 14.24 -28.19 12.31
CA ILE A 185 15.39 -27.95 11.41
C ILE A 185 15.09 -27.03 10.22
N ASP A 186 15.30 -25.72 10.39
CA ASP A 186 15.50 -24.66 9.35
C ASP A 186 14.75 -24.79 8.01
N GLU A 187 13.63 -25.51 8.00
CA GLU A 187 12.81 -25.78 6.85
C GLU A 187 11.60 -24.84 6.88
N PRO A 188 11.13 -24.39 5.70
CA PRO A 188 9.89 -23.65 5.57
C PRO A 188 8.75 -24.35 6.31
N PHE A 189 7.94 -23.61 7.08
CA PHE A 189 6.62 -24.14 7.43
C PHE A 189 5.78 -24.22 6.15
N ALA A 190 5.59 -25.44 5.63
CA ALA A 190 4.81 -25.71 4.44
C ALA A 190 3.34 -25.29 4.63
N VAL A 191 2.77 -24.62 3.62
CA VAL A 191 1.38 -24.14 3.66
C VAL A 191 0.41 -25.32 3.55
N ASP A 192 -0.29 -25.62 4.63
CA ASP A 192 -1.44 -26.54 4.63
C ASP A 192 -2.68 -25.82 4.06
N ALA A 193 -2.80 -25.86 2.74
CA ALA A 193 -3.89 -25.23 2.00
C ALA A 193 -5.28 -25.77 2.39
N ALA A 194 -5.39 -27.04 2.79
CA ALA A 194 -6.66 -27.62 3.22
C ALA A 194 -7.13 -27.01 4.56
N LYS A 195 -6.21 -26.80 5.51
CA LYS A 195 -6.53 -26.11 6.77
C LYS A 195 -6.84 -24.63 6.56
N LEU A 196 -6.14 -23.95 5.66
CA LEU A 196 -6.39 -22.54 5.36
C LEU A 196 -7.81 -22.33 4.77
N MET A 197 -8.22 -23.20 3.84
CA MET A 197 -9.54 -23.13 3.20
C MET A 197 -10.70 -23.46 4.16
N GLN A 198 -10.43 -24.21 5.24
CA GLN A 198 -11.39 -24.47 6.30
C GLN A 198 -11.46 -23.33 7.33
N GLY A 199 -10.49 -22.42 7.32
CA GLY A 199 -10.38 -21.30 8.24
C GLY A 199 -11.51 -20.27 8.10
N SER A 200 -11.75 -19.56 9.21
CA SER A 200 -12.73 -18.47 9.27
C SER A 200 -12.38 -17.31 8.33
N LEU A 201 -11.09 -17.09 8.06
CA LEU A 201 -10.58 -16.10 7.13
C LEU A 201 -11.09 -16.33 5.70
N TYR A 202 -10.87 -17.54 5.18
CA TYR A 202 -11.30 -17.90 3.83
C TYR A 202 -12.82 -17.87 3.71
N GLN A 203 -13.54 -18.44 4.69
CA GLN A 203 -15.00 -18.40 4.69
C GLN A 203 -15.57 -16.98 4.77
N GLY A 204 -14.91 -16.08 5.51
CA GLY A 204 -15.28 -14.67 5.60
C GLY A 204 -15.14 -13.96 4.25
N VAL A 205 -14.01 -14.15 3.57
CA VAL A 205 -13.77 -13.59 2.22
C VAL A 205 -14.73 -14.18 1.20
N LEU A 206 -14.99 -15.49 1.24
CA LEU A 206 -15.92 -16.16 0.32
C LEU A 206 -17.36 -15.66 0.50
N LYS A 207 -17.81 -15.45 1.75
CA LYS A 207 -19.15 -14.92 2.05
C LYS A 207 -19.29 -13.45 1.71
N SER A 208 -18.25 -12.66 1.95
CA SER A 208 -18.23 -11.21 1.72
C SER A 208 -18.00 -10.85 0.25
N GLY A 209 -17.25 -11.68 -0.48
CA GLY A 209 -16.77 -11.37 -1.84
C GLY A 209 -15.75 -10.24 -1.89
N ALA A 210 -15.28 -9.75 -0.74
CA ALA A 210 -14.36 -8.63 -0.63
C ALA A 210 -12.99 -9.07 -0.08
N GLN A 211 -11.93 -8.38 -0.51
CA GLN A 211 -10.58 -8.58 0.00
C GLN A 211 -10.49 -8.24 1.50
N SER A 212 -9.73 -9.04 2.26
CA SER A 212 -9.47 -8.79 3.67
C SER A 212 -8.10 -8.16 3.83
N TYR A 213 -8.05 -6.91 4.31
CA TYR A 213 -6.80 -6.21 4.61
C TYR A 213 -6.39 -6.48 6.06
N MET A 214 -5.15 -6.96 6.25
CA MET A 214 -4.60 -7.31 7.55
C MET A 214 -3.39 -6.41 7.83
N ALA A 215 -3.58 -5.40 8.69
CA ALA A 215 -2.55 -4.38 8.95
C ALA A 215 -1.47 -4.81 9.96
N ASN A 216 -1.75 -5.83 10.77
CA ASN A 216 -0.78 -6.42 11.67
C ASN A 216 -1.24 -7.83 12.03
N LEU A 217 -0.50 -8.83 11.55
CA LEU A 217 -0.86 -10.23 11.78
C LEU A 217 -0.86 -10.58 13.28
N SER A 218 -0.01 -9.94 14.09
CA SER A 218 0.08 -10.19 15.53
C SER A 218 -1.18 -9.80 16.31
N LEU A 219 -1.94 -8.81 15.81
CA LEU A 219 -3.17 -8.33 16.43
C LEU A 219 -4.42 -8.98 15.86
N TYR A 220 -4.27 -9.80 14.83
CA TYR A 220 -5.40 -10.37 14.13
C TYR A 220 -5.93 -11.63 14.84
N PRO A 221 -7.23 -11.72 15.15
CA PRO A 221 -7.79 -12.86 15.91
C PRO A 221 -7.66 -14.20 15.18
N GLY A 222 -7.65 -14.19 13.85
CA GLY A 222 -7.43 -15.39 13.01
C GLY A 222 -5.97 -15.74 12.71
N ARG A 223 -5.00 -15.15 13.43
CA ARG A 223 -3.56 -15.41 13.19
C ARG A 223 -3.18 -16.89 13.23
N SER A 224 -3.83 -17.68 14.09
CA SER A 224 -3.59 -19.12 14.21
C SER A 224 -3.85 -19.90 12.92
N GLU A 225 -4.64 -19.35 12.00
CA GLU A 225 -4.92 -19.93 10.69
C GLU A 225 -3.79 -19.67 9.67
N LEU A 226 -2.83 -18.81 10.00
CA LEU A 226 -1.69 -18.41 9.15
C LEU A 226 -0.32 -18.74 9.80
N PRO A 227 -0.05 -20.01 10.18
CA PRO A 227 1.19 -20.39 10.86
C PRO A 227 2.43 -20.32 9.97
N PHE A 228 2.26 -20.27 8.64
CA PHE A 228 3.35 -20.22 7.67
C PHE A 228 3.96 -18.82 7.50
N LEU A 229 3.28 -17.77 7.95
CA LEU A 229 3.81 -16.40 7.91
C LEU A 229 4.65 -16.09 9.15
N PRO A 230 5.76 -15.36 9.00
CA PRO A 230 6.58 -14.89 10.12
C PRO A 230 5.75 -14.16 11.19
N SER A 231 6.16 -14.32 12.45
CA SER A 231 5.46 -13.73 13.60
C SER A 231 5.42 -12.20 13.59
N ASN A 232 6.36 -11.56 12.89
CA ASN A 232 6.51 -10.12 12.77
C ASN A 232 5.96 -9.53 11.45
N THR A 233 5.08 -10.26 10.77
CA THR A 233 4.42 -9.80 9.54
C THR A 233 3.48 -8.62 9.83
N GLN A 234 3.66 -7.52 9.09
CA GLN A 234 2.86 -6.28 9.15
C GLN A 234 2.15 -6.04 7.82
#